data_AF-A0AAV9R836-F1
#
_entry.id   AF-A0AAV9R836-F1
#
_cell.length_a   1.000
_cell.length_b   1.000
_cell.length_c   1.000
_cell.angle_alpha   90.00
_cell.angle_beta   90.00
_cell.angle_gamma   90.00
#
_symmetry.space_group_name_H-M   'P 1'
#
loop_
_entity.id
_entity.type
_entity.pdbx_description
1 polymer ?
#
loop_
_entity_poly.entity_id
_entity_poly.type
_entity_poly.pdbx_seq_one_letter_code
_entity_poly.pdbx_strand_id
1 'polypeptide(L)'
;MEFRSWATNQPNEYETFDCCVRTDASGKWHDYNCKMSFKVICSDVEGQNVTFVYININLNWTAAQDYCREHHTDLASVRNKIENDRIRELIPVGQFVWIGLSRSTWKWVDGRKPSLNYWSKNEPNGAAENCGVGNFGSGYSGRWEDWPCAWKTAFVCFSDSRHVVKLKLVRSSALNLNDTTVQEDILKQLMQKLVNQEGKENFKLSWKKQSDGNVFYTEKKKDEI
;
A
#
# COMPACT_ATOMS: atom_id res chain seq x y z
N MET A 1 12.37 -11.28 -4.90
CA MET A 1 12.44 -12.71 -4.56
C MET A 1 11.31 -13.02 -3.61
N GLU A 2 10.47 -14.00 -3.93
CA GLU A 2 9.37 -14.44 -3.06
C GLU A 2 9.88 -15.47 -2.05
N PHE A 3 9.49 -15.33 -0.78
CA PHE A 3 9.84 -16.28 0.28
C PHE A 3 9.00 -17.56 0.18
N ARG A 4 9.65 -18.72 0.30
CA ARG A 4 9.00 -20.04 0.30
C ARG A 4 9.65 -20.94 1.37
N SER A 5 8.85 -21.61 2.19
CA SER A 5 9.32 -22.44 3.31
C SER A 5 8.78 -23.88 3.27
N TRP A 6 8.80 -24.52 2.11
CA TRP A 6 8.35 -25.91 1.98
C TRP A 6 9.19 -26.88 2.82
N ALA A 7 8.54 -27.89 3.40
CA ALA A 7 9.23 -29.04 3.96
C ALA A 7 9.87 -29.88 2.85
N THR A 8 10.80 -30.75 3.22
CA THR A 8 11.45 -31.66 2.26
C THR A 8 10.38 -32.51 1.56
N ASN A 9 10.43 -32.56 0.23
CA ASN A 9 9.46 -33.26 -0.62
C ASN A 9 8.04 -32.68 -0.55
N GLN A 10 7.90 -31.35 -0.42
CA GLN A 10 6.64 -30.62 -0.55
C GLN A 10 6.78 -29.47 -1.56
N PRO A 11 5.70 -29.02 -2.24
CA PRO A 11 4.39 -29.68 -2.28
C PRO A 11 4.49 -30.99 -3.07
N ASN A 12 3.70 -32.00 -2.70
CA ASN A 12 3.77 -33.34 -3.31
C ASN A 12 2.52 -33.76 -4.09
N GLU A 13 1.50 -32.89 -4.17
CA GLU A 13 0.36 -32.98 -5.10
C GLU A 13 -0.38 -34.33 -5.08
N TYR A 14 -0.42 -35.04 -3.94
CA TYR A 14 -0.94 -36.41 -3.86
C TYR A 14 -2.43 -36.56 -4.22
N GLU A 15 -3.25 -35.51 -4.12
CA GLU A 15 -4.66 -35.59 -4.48
C GLU A 15 -5.15 -34.32 -5.20
N THR A 16 -5.84 -34.57 -6.31
CA THR A 16 -6.49 -33.61 -7.18
C THR A 16 -7.44 -32.66 -6.42
N PHE A 17 -7.24 -31.36 -6.62
CA PHE A 17 -8.17 -30.21 -6.45
C PHE A 17 -8.48 -29.62 -5.06
N ASP A 18 -8.05 -30.18 -3.92
CA ASP A 18 -8.30 -29.60 -2.58
C ASP A 18 -7.01 -29.32 -1.77
N CYS A 19 -6.03 -28.62 -2.35
CA CYS A 19 -4.74 -28.34 -1.69
C CYS A 19 -4.75 -27.04 -0.87
N CYS A 20 -4.69 -27.16 0.46
CA CYS A 20 -4.45 -26.07 1.41
C CYS A 20 -3.05 -26.18 1.98
N VAL A 21 -2.45 -25.07 2.40
CA VAL A 21 -1.13 -25.07 3.04
C VAL A 21 -1.27 -25.11 4.55
N ARG A 22 -0.60 -26.06 5.18
CA ARG A 22 -0.45 -26.12 6.64
C ARG A 22 1.01 -25.89 7.02
N THR A 23 1.24 -25.14 8.08
CA THR A 23 2.57 -25.06 8.71
C THR A 23 2.70 -26.11 9.82
N ASP A 24 3.86 -26.74 9.90
CA ASP A 24 4.23 -27.55 11.07
C ASP A 24 4.85 -26.68 12.18
N ALA A 25 5.19 -27.31 13.31
CA ALA A 25 5.78 -26.65 14.47
C ALA A 25 7.18 -26.03 14.19
N SER A 26 7.83 -26.42 13.09
CA SER A 26 9.12 -25.87 12.65
C SER A 26 8.98 -24.70 11.67
N GLY A 27 7.74 -24.31 11.31
CA GLY A 27 7.49 -23.26 10.33
C GLY A 27 7.62 -23.74 8.87
N LYS A 28 7.66 -25.06 8.63
CA LYS A 28 7.74 -25.64 7.29
C LYS A 28 6.35 -25.95 6.75
N TRP A 29 6.18 -25.73 5.45
CA TRP A 29 4.90 -25.80 4.75
C TRP A 29 4.69 -27.17 4.14
N HIS A 30 3.46 -27.67 4.23
CA HIS A 30 2.98 -28.92 3.65
C HIS A 30 1.69 -28.63 2.89
N ASP A 31 1.52 -29.23 1.72
CA ASP A 31 0.22 -29.25 1.04
C ASP A 31 -0.65 -30.35 1.64
N TYR A 32 -1.93 -30.05 1.85
CA TYR A 32 -2.84 -30.92 2.60
C TYR A 32 -4.28 -30.74 2.16
N ASN A 33 -5.11 -31.74 2.43
CA ASN A 33 -6.53 -31.72 2.08
C ASN A 33 -7.27 -30.59 2.82
N CYS A 34 -7.84 -29.64 2.07
CA CYS A 34 -8.59 -28.49 2.58
C CYS A 34 -9.84 -28.84 3.39
N LYS A 35 -10.39 -30.04 3.24
CA LYS A 35 -11.59 -30.49 3.97
C LYS A 35 -11.29 -30.94 5.40
N MET A 36 -10.02 -31.07 5.76
CA MET A 36 -9.62 -31.45 7.10
C MET A 36 -9.56 -30.24 8.04
N SER A 37 -10.08 -30.43 9.26
CA SER A 37 -10.14 -29.38 10.27
C SER A 37 -8.79 -29.16 10.95
N PHE A 38 -8.25 -27.95 10.86
CA PHE A 38 -7.02 -27.53 11.53
C PHE A 38 -7.22 -26.26 12.34
N LYS A 39 -6.31 -26.04 13.30
CA LYS A 39 -6.14 -24.73 13.91
C LYS A 39 -5.63 -23.76 12.85
N VAL A 40 -6.32 -22.64 12.69
CA VAL A 40 -5.94 -21.60 11.74
C VAL A 40 -5.00 -20.61 12.42
N ILE A 41 -4.02 -20.13 11.65
CA ILE A 41 -3.25 -18.95 12.02
C ILE A 41 -3.90 -17.78 11.30
N CYS A 42 -4.50 -16.88 12.07
CA CYS A 42 -4.95 -15.60 11.56
C CYS A 42 -3.83 -14.58 11.75
N SER A 43 -3.60 -13.73 10.75
CA SER A 43 -2.83 -12.50 10.93
C SER A 43 -3.81 -11.34 10.90
N ASP A 44 -3.83 -10.53 11.95
CA ASP A 44 -4.51 -9.24 11.88
C ASP A 44 -3.81 -8.41 10.81
N VAL A 45 -4.52 -8.11 9.72
CA VAL A 45 -4.06 -7.15 8.71
C VAL A 45 -4.42 -5.71 9.15
N GLU A 46 -4.55 -5.48 10.46
CA GLU A 46 -4.48 -4.14 11.04
C GLU A 46 -3.02 -3.70 11.00
N GLY A 47 -2.58 -3.13 9.88
CA GLY A 47 -1.13 -3.07 9.68
C GLY A 47 -0.59 -2.19 8.57
N GLN A 48 -1.35 -1.26 8.04
CA GLN A 48 -0.71 -0.02 7.58
C GLN A 48 -1.53 1.11 8.18
N ASN A 49 -0.91 1.93 9.05
CA ASN A 49 -1.44 3.23 9.46
C ASN A 49 -1.51 4.10 8.20
N VAL A 50 -2.55 3.87 7.41
CA VAL A 50 -2.91 4.65 6.24
C VAL A 50 -3.89 5.71 6.69
N THR A 51 -3.59 6.95 6.34
CA THR A 51 -4.52 8.06 6.47
C THR A 51 -5.21 8.23 5.13
N PHE A 52 -6.54 8.30 5.15
CA PHE A 52 -7.33 8.62 3.96
C PHE A 52 -7.57 10.12 3.90
N VAL A 53 -7.50 10.68 2.69
CA VAL A 53 -7.71 12.11 2.45
C VAL A 53 -8.71 12.26 1.31
N TYR A 54 -9.84 12.89 1.61
CA TYR A 54 -10.85 13.23 0.61
C TYR A 54 -10.43 14.50 -0.15
N ILE A 55 -10.33 14.39 -1.47
CA ILE A 55 -9.98 15.51 -2.36
C ILE A 55 -11.23 15.90 -3.14
N ASN A 56 -11.79 17.06 -2.80
CA ASN A 56 -12.99 17.60 -3.42
C ASN A 56 -12.68 18.36 -4.72
N ILE A 57 -12.05 17.68 -5.69
CA ILE A 57 -11.75 18.20 -7.02
C ILE A 57 -12.16 17.15 -8.05
N ASN A 58 -12.91 17.54 -9.08
CA ASN A 58 -13.41 16.60 -10.08
C ASN A 58 -12.35 16.33 -11.15
N LEU A 59 -11.68 15.19 -11.04
CA LEU A 59 -10.68 14.72 -12.00
C LEU A 59 -11.08 13.38 -12.60
N ASN A 60 -10.51 13.05 -13.76
CA ASN A 60 -10.61 11.71 -14.30
C ASN A 60 -9.70 10.76 -13.51
N TRP A 61 -9.90 9.44 -13.64
CA TRP A 61 -9.25 8.47 -12.76
C TRP A 61 -7.72 8.57 -12.82
N THR A 62 -7.14 8.72 -14.01
CA THR A 62 -5.69 8.86 -14.21
C THR A 62 -5.16 10.14 -13.58
N ALA A 63 -5.81 11.29 -13.81
CA ALA A 63 -5.39 12.56 -13.22
C ALA A 63 -5.56 12.59 -11.69
N ALA A 64 -6.60 11.92 -11.17
CA ALA A 64 -6.78 11.74 -9.73
C ALA A 64 -5.65 10.88 -9.13
N GLN A 65 -5.24 9.82 -9.83
CA GLN A 65 -4.10 8.99 -9.45
C GLN A 65 -2.80 9.80 -9.41
N ASP A 66 -2.52 10.57 -10.47
CA ASP A 66 -1.33 11.41 -10.55
C ASP A 66 -1.31 12.45 -9.43
N TYR A 67 -2.45 13.09 -9.15
CA TYR A 67 -2.59 14.00 -8.01
C TYR A 67 -2.25 13.30 -6.69
N CYS A 68 -2.81 12.12 -6.43
CA CYS A 68 -2.50 11.39 -5.20
C CYS A 68 -1.04 10.96 -5.11
N ARG A 69 -0.36 10.68 -6.23
CA ARG A 69 1.07 10.34 -6.25
C ARG A 69 1.98 11.55 -6.08
N GLU A 70 1.50 12.73 -6.49
CA GLU A 70 2.22 14.00 -6.32
C GLU A 70 2.11 14.51 -4.87
N HIS A 71 0.92 14.43 -4.27
CA HIS A 71 0.63 15.04 -2.97
C HIS A 71 0.53 14.05 -1.80
N HIS A 72 0.33 12.77 -2.08
CA HIS A 72 0.10 11.70 -1.09
C HIS A 72 0.90 10.43 -1.48
N THR A 73 0.39 9.23 -1.17
CA THR A 73 0.99 7.98 -1.65
C THR A 73 0.38 7.54 -2.99
N ASP A 74 -0.93 7.28 -3.03
CA ASP A 74 -1.67 6.89 -4.26
C ASP A 74 -3.19 6.96 -3.97
N LEU A 75 -4.05 6.62 -4.95
CA LEU A 75 -5.49 6.46 -4.74
C LEU A 75 -5.79 5.35 -3.71
N ALA A 76 -6.84 5.53 -2.91
CA ALA A 76 -7.17 4.65 -1.79
C ALA A 76 -7.43 3.19 -2.22
N SER A 77 -6.65 2.26 -1.68
CA SER A 77 -6.98 0.83 -1.66
C SER A 77 -7.90 0.53 -0.48
N VAL A 78 -9.05 -0.12 -0.72
CA VAL A 78 -9.99 -0.49 0.35
C VAL A 78 -9.82 -1.97 0.69
N ARG A 79 -9.02 -2.25 1.73
CA ARG A 79 -8.55 -3.62 2.05
C ARG A 79 -9.49 -4.39 2.97
N ASN A 80 -10.33 -3.69 3.71
CA ASN A 80 -11.29 -4.25 4.66
C ASN A 80 -12.42 -3.25 4.95
N LYS A 81 -13.44 -3.71 5.69
CA LYS A 81 -14.60 -2.88 6.06
C LYS A 81 -14.23 -1.68 6.94
N ILE A 82 -13.23 -1.82 7.82
CA ILE A 82 -12.81 -0.73 8.73
C ILE A 82 -12.28 0.45 7.91
N GLU A 83 -11.50 0.20 6.88
CA GLU A 83 -11.02 1.25 5.97
C GLU A 83 -12.17 1.90 5.20
N ASN A 84 -13.11 1.12 4.69
CA ASN A 84 -14.29 1.65 4.03
C ASN A 84 -15.12 2.55 4.97
N ASP A 85 -15.25 2.15 6.24
CA ASP A 85 -15.96 2.94 7.26
C ASP A 85 -15.22 4.26 7.56
N ARG A 86 -13.88 4.23 7.67
CA ARG A 86 -13.05 5.45 7.82
C ARG A 86 -13.20 6.38 6.61
N ILE A 87 -13.20 5.84 5.39
CA ILE A 87 -13.40 6.63 4.18
C ILE A 87 -14.80 7.23 4.16
N ARG A 88 -15.84 6.48 4.56
CA ARG A 88 -17.22 6.96 4.65
C ARG A 88 -17.36 8.18 5.56
N GLU A 89 -16.63 8.21 6.67
CA GLU A 89 -16.66 9.34 7.61
C GLU A 89 -16.11 10.65 7.01
N LEU A 90 -15.28 10.56 5.96
CA LEU A 90 -14.67 11.71 5.28
C LEU A 90 -15.54 12.27 4.15
N ILE A 91 -16.47 11.47 3.62
CA ILE A 91 -17.16 11.76 2.37
C ILE A 91 -18.58 12.29 2.66
N PRO A 92 -18.97 13.44 2.08
CA PRO A 92 -20.34 13.91 2.14
C PRO A 92 -21.34 12.88 1.57
N VAL A 93 -22.49 12.73 2.22
CA VAL A 93 -23.55 11.83 1.74
C VAL A 93 -23.97 12.19 0.32
N GLY A 94 -24.14 11.18 -0.54
CA GLY A 94 -24.57 11.38 -1.93
C GLY A 94 -23.43 11.48 -2.94
N GLN A 95 -22.17 11.39 -2.50
CA GLN A 95 -21.01 11.50 -3.39
C GLN A 95 -20.58 10.14 -3.96
N PHE A 96 -19.98 10.23 -5.15
CA PHE A 96 -19.25 9.14 -5.80
C PHE A 96 -17.80 9.56 -5.87
N VAL A 97 -16.88 8.72 -5.41
CA VAL A 97 -15.47 9.10 -5.37
C VAL A 97 -14.59 8.05 -6.02
N TRP A 98 -13.58 8.49 -6.78
CA TRP A 98 -12.58 7.55 -7.28
C TRP A 98 -11.83 6.90 -6.13
N ILE A 99 -11.67 5.58 -6.26
CA ILE A 99 -10.81 4.74 -5.43
C ILE A 99 -9.77 4.08 -6.32
N GLY A 100 -8.74 3.51 -5.70
CA GLY A 100 -7.58 2.94 -6.41
C GLY A 100 -7.85 1.63 -7.14
N LEU A 101 -9.09 1.33 -7.52
CA LEU A 101 -9.47 0.06 -8.15
C LEU A 101 -9.52 0.22 -9.68
N SER A 102 -8.90 -0.70 -10.44
CA SER A 102 -8.89 -0.65 -11.91
C SER A 102 -8.91 -2.02 -12.58
N ARG A 103 -9.35 -2.07 -13.85
CA ARG A 103 -9.64 -3.29 -14.60
C ARG A 103 -8.46 -3.73 -15.48
N SER A 104 -7.82 -4.80 -15.03
CA SER A 104 -7.03 -5.77 -15.82
C SER A 104 -7.27 -7.19 -15.29
N THR A 105 -7.40 -7.33 -13.97
CA THR A 105 -8.03 -8.46 -13.26
C THR A 105 -8.71 -7.97 -11.96
N TRP A 106 -9.27 -6.75 -11.96
CA TRP A 106 -9.62 -5.95 -10.77
C TRP A 106 -8.51 -5.93 -9.71
N LYS A 107 -7.68 -4.89 -9.77
CA LYS A 107 -6.55 -4.71 -8.84
C LYS A 107 -6.55 -3.31 -8.27
N TRP A 108 -6.08 -3.22 -7.04
CA TRP A 108 -5.74 -1.96 -6.42
C TRP A 108 -4.49 -1.35 -7.07
N VAL A 109 -4.29 -0.05 -6.91
CA VAL A 109 -3.10 0.69 -7.40
C VAL A 109 -1.78 0.14 -6.84
N ASP A 110 -1.83 -0.56 -5.71
CA ASP A 110 -0.70 -1.30 -5.13
C ASP A 110 -0.45 -2.69 -5.75
N GLY A 111 -1.25 -3.08 -6.74
CA GLY A 111 -1.15 -4.33 -7.48
C GLY A 111 -1.85 -5.53 -6.84
N ARG A 112 -2.34 -5.41 -5.61
CA ARG A 112 -3.06 -6.49 -4.92
C ARG A 112 -4.46 -6.65 -5.48
N LYS A 113 -4.97 -7.89 -5.47
CA LYS A 113 -6.38 -8.16 -5.74
C LYS A 113 -7.24 -7.78 -4.53
N PRO A 114 -8.50 -7.36 -4.72
CA PRO A 114 -9.45 -7.23 -3.64
C PRO A 114 -9.57 -8.54 -2.84
N SER A 115 -9.42 -8.44 -1.53
CA SER A 115 -9.71 -9.51 -0.56
C SER A 115 -11.20 -9.64 -0.27
N LEU A 116 -11.99 -8.65 -0.66
CA LEU A 116 -13.42 -8.54 -0.40
C LEU A 116 -14.18 -8.24 -1.69
N ASN A 117 -15.40 -8.77 -1.77
CA ASN A 117 -16.35 -8.47 -2.83
C ASN A 117 -17.37 -7.46 -2.31
N TYR A 118 -17.17 -6.17 -2.61
CA TYR A 118 -18.03 -5.07 -2.13
C TYR A 118 -18.66 -4.26 -3.25
N TRP A 119 -18.85 -4.91 -4.40
CA TRP A 119 -19.56 -4.34 -5.54
C TRP A 119 -21.03 -4.04 -5.19
N SER A 120 -21.57 -2.98 -5.79
CA SER A 120 -23.01 -2.73 -5.86
C SER A 120 -23.71 -3.87 -6.60
N LYS A 121 -25.03 -3.98 -6.39
CA LYS A 121 -25.82 -5.00 -7.08
C LYS A 121 -25.69 -4.80 -8.59
N ASN A 122 -25.40 -5.90 -9.29
CA ASN A 122 -25.16 -5.98 -10.74
C ASN A 122 -23.81 -5.42 -11.23
N GLU A 123 -22.94 -4.95 -10.33
CA GLU A 123 -21.58 -4.52 -10.69
C GLU A 123 -20.57 -5.67 -10.52
N PRO A 124 -19.46 -5.65 -11.29
CA PRO A 124 -19.14 -4.72 -12.37
C PRO A 124 -19.94 -5.02 -13.65
N ASN A 125 -20.53 -4.01 -14.30
CA ASN A 125 -21.54 -4.20 -15.34
C ASN A 125 -21.10 -3.87 -16.78
N GLY A 126 -20.01 -3.12 -16.99
CA GLY A 126 -19.69 -2.55 -18.30
C GLY A 126 -18.35 -2.98 -18.89
N ALA A 127 -18.30 -3.47 -20.14
CA ALA A 127 -17.03 -3.90 -20.77
C ALA A 127 -16.01 -2.75 -21.01
N ALA A 128 -16.46 -1.49 -21.01
CA ALA A 128 -15.63 -0.29 -21.19
C ALA A 128 -15.39 0.48 -19.87
N GLU A 129 -15.94 0.00 -18.76
CA GLU A 129 -15.84 0.60 -17.44
C GLU A 129 -14.69 -0.07 -16.68
N ASN A 130 -13.56 0.65 -16.65
CA ASN A 130 -12.29 0.09 -16.23
C ASN A 130 -11.77 0.69 -14.91
N CYS A 131 -12.53 1.57 -14.28
CA CYS A 131 -12.12 2.32 -13.10
C CYS A 131 -13.17 2.23 -12.00
N GLY A 132 -12.75 1.88 -10.79
CA GLY A 132 -13.65 1.70 -9.65
C GLY A 132 -13.93 3.00 -8.93
N VAL A 133 -15.20 3.18 -8.57
CA VAL A 133 -15.71 4.31 -7.79
C VAL A 133 -16.40 3.78 -6.53
N GLY A 134 -16.29 4.49 -5.42
CA GLY A 134 -17.10 4.21 -4.22
C GLY A 134 -18.38 5.04 -4.24
N ASN A 135 -19.54 4.38 -4.13
CA ASN A 135 -20.85 5.01 -4.03
C ASN A 135 -21.22 5.25 -2.56
N PHE A 136 -21.12 6.51 -2.12
CA PHE A 136 -21.50 6.97 -0.78
C PHE A 136 -22.87 7.66 -0.77
N GLY A 137 -23.72 7.31 -1.74
CA GLY A 137 -25.15 7.59 -1.72
C GLY A 137 -25.87 6.87 -0.57
N SER A 138 -27.06 7.38 -0.23
CA SER A 138 -27.89 6.80 0.83
C SER A 138 -28.18 5.32 0.54
N GLY A 139 -27.82 4.44 1.47
CA GLY A 139 -28.01 2.98 1.35
C GLY A 139 -26.87 2.22 0.64
N TYR A 140 -25.93 2.91 0.00
CA TYR A 140 -24.83 2.27 -0.74
C TYR A 140 -23.57 2.07 0.10
N SER A 141 -23.32 2.94 1.10
CA SER A 141 -22.29 2.75 2.13
C SER A 141 -20.86 2.55 1.60
N GLY A 142 -20.53 3.11 0.44
CA GLY A 142 -19.21 2.98 -0.19
C GLY A 142 -19.06 1.75 -1.07
N ARG A 143 -20.15 1.06 -1.43
CA ARG A 143 -20.10 -0.05 -2.39
C ARG A 143 -19.48 0.39 -3.71
N TRP A 144 -18.76 -0.53 -4.34
CA TRP A 144 -17.99 -0.26 -5.54
C TRP A 144 -18.86 -0.34 -6.79
N GLU A 145 -18.61 0.54 -7.74
CA GLU A 145 -19.15 0.48 -9.10
C GLU A 145 -17.99 0.63 -10.09
N ASP A 146 -18.12 0.09 -11.29
CA ASP A 146 -17.18 0.37 -12.38
C ASP A 146 -17.72 1.49 -13.26
N TRP A 147 -16.94 2.55 -13.42
CA TRP A 147 -17.31 3.69 -14.26
C TRP A 147 -16.28 3.90 -15.38
N PRO A 148 -16.64 4.64 -16.45
CA PRO A 148 -15.70 5.03 -17.48
C PRO A 148 -14.61 5.91 -16.88
N CYS A 149 -13.34 5.52 -17.05
CA CYS A 149 -12.18 6.21 -16.46
C CYS A 149 -12.07 7.70 -16.83
N ALA A 150 -12.70 8.11 -17.94
CA ALA A 150 -12.70 9.48 -18.43
C ALA A 150 -13.69 10.40 -17.69
N TRP A 151 -14.65 9.85 -16.95
CA TRP A 151 -15.59 10.64 -16.14
C TRP A 151 -14.84 11.39 -15.05
N LYS A 152 -15.39 12.51 -14.58
CA LYS A 152 -14.74 13.36 -13.58
C LYS A 152 -15.52 13.35 -12.29
N THR A 153 -14.87 12.98 -11.19
CA THR A 153 -15.45 13.07 -9.86
C THR A 153 -14.36 13.31 -8.80
N ALA A 154 -14.78 13.64 -7.59
CA ALA A 154 -13.91 13.73 -6.42
C ALA A 154 -13.25 12.38 -6.14
N PHE A 155 -12.22 12.35 -5.29
CA PHE A 155 -11.42 11.14 -5.11
C PHE A 155 -10.81 11.04 -3.73
N VAL A 156 -10.38 9.83 -3.36
CA VAL A 156 -9.76 9.56 -2.06
C VAL A 156 -8.34 9.10 -2.28
N CYS A 157 -7.39 9.83 -1.73
CA CYS A 157 -6.01 9.38 -1.64
C CYS A 157 -5.80 8.62 -0.33
N PHE A 158 -4.80 7.74 -0.31
CA PHE A 158 -4.20 7.30 0.95
C PHE A 158 -2.78 7.86 1.07
N SER A 159 -2.39 8.09 2.31
CA SER A 159 -1.01 8.35 2.69
C SER A 159 -0.58 7.22 3.61
N ASP A 160 0.39 6.42 3.18
CA ASP A 160 1.15 5.59 4.09
C ASP A 160 1.94 6.57 4.98
N SER A 161 2.07 6.32 6.28
CA SER A 161 2.74 7.22 7.24
C SER A 161 4.27 7.40 7.00
N ARG A 162 4.75 7.22 5.76
CA ARG A 162 6.13 7.41 5.33
C ARG A 162 6.41 8.88 5.11
N HIS A 163 6.98 9.50 6.13
CA HIS A 163 7.49 10.86 6.03
C HIS A 163 8.87 10.83 5.37
N VAL A 164 9.04 11.53 4.25
CA VAL A 164 10.35 11.70 3.61
C VAL A 164 11.00 12.97 4.15
N VAL A 165 12.10 12.81 4.86
CA VAL A 165 12.90 13.92 5.40
C VAL A 165 14.13 14.10 4.53
N LYS A 166 14.38 15.34 4.07
CA LYS A 166 15.65 15.69 3.42
C LYS A 166 16.71 15.92 4.50
N LEU A 167 17.79 15.14 4.46
CA LEU A 167 18.90 15.25 5.39
C LEU A 167 20.07 15.98 4.74
N LYS A 168 20.58 17.00 5.42
CA LYS A 168 21.85 17.65 5.08
C LYS A 168 22.89 17.25 6.10
N LEU A 169 23.94 16.57 5.65
CA LEU A 169 25.03 16.09 6.49
C LEU A 169 26.31 16.84 6.12
N VAL A 170 27.07 17.21 7.14
CA VAL A 170 28.41 17.78 6.99
C VAL A 170 29.41 16.66 7.32
N ARG A 171 30.35 16.40 6.40
CA ARG A 171 31.36 15.33 6.55
C ARG A 171 32.78 15.89 6.51
N SER A 172 33.72 15.17 7.11
CA SER A 172 35.14 15.29 6.77
C SER A 172 35.38 14.71 5.37
N SER A 173 36.43 15.17 4.69
CA SER A 173 36.69 14.88 3.27
C SER A 173 36.86 13.39 2.92
N ALA A 174 37.16 12.53 3.90
CA ALA A 174 37.46 11.12 3.67
C ALA A 174 36.24 10.16 3.74
N LEU A 175 35.09 10.60 4.27
CA LEU A 175 33.96 9.69 4.50
C LEU A 175 33.04 9.55 3.28
N ASN A 176 32.87 8.35 2.72
CA ASN A 176 31.88 8.11 1.67
C ASN A 176 30.48 7.86 2.27
N LEU A 177 29.56 8.82 2.12
CA LEU A 177 28.18 8.70 2.64
C LEU A 177 27.31 7.69 1.85
N ASN A 178 27.73 7.26 0.66
CA ASN A 178 27.04 6.22 -0.09
C ASN A 178 27.60 4.81 0.19
N ASP A 179 28.57 4.68 1.10
CA ASP A 179 28.98 3.37 1.61
C ASP A 179 27.85 2.74 2.45
N THR A 180 27.63 1.43 2.27
CA THR A 180 26.50 0.73 2.91
C THR A 180 26.63 0.70 4.43
N THR A 181 27.85 0.50 4.96
CA THR A 181 28.10 0.46 6.40
C THR A 181 27.90 1.83 7.03
N VAL A 182 28.32 2.89 6.34
CA VAL A 182 28.10 4.28 6.76
C VAL A 182 26.60 4.62 6.75
N GLN A 183 25.87 4.21 5.71
CA GLN A 183 24.42 4.39 5.63
C GLN A 183 23.65 3.69 6.74
N GLU A 184 24.04 2.47 7.09
CA GLU A 184 23.45 1.72 8.20
C GLU A 184 23.72 2.39 9.55
N ASP A 185 24.94 2.88 9.76
CA ASP A 185 25.31 3.57 11.00
C ASP A 185 24.55 4.89 11.16
N ILE A 186 24.43 5.68 10.08
CA ILE A 186 23.62 6.92 10.09
C ILE A 186 22.16 6.62 10.42
N LEU A 187 21.56 5.56 9.85
CA LEU A 187 20.18 5.18 10.19
C LEU A 187 20.05 4.81 11.65
N LYS A 188 20.99 4.03 12.21
CA LYS A 188 20.98 3.67 13.64
C LYS A 188 21.05 4.91 14.53
N GLN A 189 21.94 5.86 14.21
CA GLN A 189 22.05 7.11 14.97
C GLN A 189 20.77 7.96 14.88
N LEU A 190 20.16 8.06 13.70
CA LEU A 190 18.88 8.78 13.52
C LEU A 190 17.74 8.12 14.28
N MET A 191 17.66 6.78 14.26
CA MET A 191 16.67 6.04 15.05
C MET A 191 16.82 6.33 16.53
N GLN A 192 18.04 6.22 17.08
CA GLN A 192 18.30 6.51 18.49
C GLN A 192 17.93 7.96 18.86
N LYS A 193 18.26 8.92 17.99
CA LYS A 193 17.95 10.34 18.24
C LYS A 193 16.45 10.60 18.27
N LEU A 194 15.69 10.02 17.35
CA LEU A 194 14.22 10.18 17.31
C LEU A 194 13.54 9.54 18.53
N VAL A 195 14.02 8.39 18.98
CA VAL A 195 13.54 7.75 20.22
C VAL A 195 13.84 8.65 21.43
N ASN A 196 15.10 9.10 21.57
CA ASN A 196 15.53 9.83 22.76
C ASN A 196 14.95 11.26 22.85
N GLN A 197 14.74 11.94 21.71
CA GLN A 197 14.33 13.35 21.71
C GLN A 197 12.83 13.55 21.52
N GLU A 198 12.17 12.70 20.72
CA GLU A 198 10.75 12.89 20.38
C GLU A 198 9.85 11.85 21.05
N GLY A 199 10.40 10.88 21.78
CA GLY A 199 9.63 9.79 22.39
C GLY A 199 8.84 8.97 21.38
N LYS A 200 9.22 9.01 20.10
CA LYS A 200 8.58 8.23 19.05
C LYS A 200 9.02 6.79 19.19
N GLU A 201 8.07 5.89 19.31
CA GLU A 201 8.26 4.44 19.24
C GLU A 201 7.52 3.89 18.01
N ASN A 202 7.86 2.70 17.53
CA ASN A 202 7.23 2.04 16.36
C ASN A 202 7.38 2.77 15.01
N PHE A 203 8.61 3.11 14.62
CA PHE A 203 8.90 3.63 13.27
C PHE A 203 10.04 2.84 12.60
N LYS A 204 10.03 2.84 11.26
CA LYS A 204 11.09 2.25 10.44
C LYS A 204 11.71 3.32 9.56
N LEU A 205 13.03 3.49 9.65
CA LEU A 205 13.78 4.35 8.73
C LEU A 205 14.40 3.51 7.61
N SER A 206 14.42 4.08 6.40
CA SER A 206 15.10 3.50 5.25
C SER A 206 15.52 4.60 4.29
N TRP A 207 16.62 4.38 3.58
CA TRP A 207 17.06 5.30 2.53
C TRP A 207 16.20 5.22 1.28
N LYS A 208 15.87 6.38 0.71
CA LYS A 208 15.31 6.50 -0.63
C LYS A 208 16.46 6.63 -1.64
N LYS A 209 16.79 5.53 -2.33
CA LYS A 209 17.76 5.53 -3.43
C LYS A 209 17.17 6.22 -4.66
N GLN A 210 17.99 6.95 -5.40
CA GLN A 210 17.62 7.49 -6.70
C GLN A 210 17.86 6.42 -7.80
N SER A 211 17.59 6.79 -9.05
CA SER A 211 17.75 5.90 -10.22
C SER A 211 19.19 5.39 -10.42
N ASP A 212 20.20 6.13 -9.94
CA ASP A 212 21.61 5.74 -9.97
C ASP A 212 22.03 4.84 -8.79
N GLY A 213 21.11 4.51 -7.88
CA GLY A 213 21.36 3.72 -6.68
C GLY A 213 21.94 4.51 -5.50
N ASN A 214 22.27 5.79 -5.67
CA ASN A 214 22.81 6.64 -4.62
C ASN A 214 21.71 7.27 -3.76
N VAL A 215 22.10 7.70 -2.56
CA VAL A 215 21.21 8.36 -1.59
C VAL A 215 21.68 9.79 -1.34
N PHE A 216 22.98 9.98 -1.17
CA PHE A 216 23.59 11.27 -0.87
C PHE A 216 24.29 11.85 -2.09
N TYR A 217 24.13 13.16 -2.27
CA TYR A 217 24.79 13.95 -3.29
C TYR A 217 25.53 15.09 -2.64
N THR A 218 26.70 15.43 -3.19
CA THR A 218 27.40 16.65 -2.76
C THR A 218 26.64 17.85 -3.30
N GLU A 219 26.24 18.73 -2.41
CA GLU A 219 25.60 19.99 -2.78
C GLU A 219 26.65 20.85 -3.49
N LYS A 220 26.44 21.14 -4.78
CA LYS A 220 27.27 22.11 -5.49
C LYS A 220 26.96 23.48 -4.90
N LYS A 221 27.99 24.22 -4.46
CA LYS A 221 27.81 25.64 -4.16
C LYS A 221 27.31 26.30 -5.44
N LYS A 222 26.17 27.01 -5.37
CA LYS A 222 25.81 27.93 -6.43
C LYS A 222 26.87 29.03 -6.38
N ASP A 223 27.62 29.18 -7.46
CA ASP A 223 28.47 30.35 -7.64
C ASP A 223 27.54 31.57 -7.60
N GLU A 224 27.77 32.44 -6.63
CA GLU A 224 27.16 33.77 -6.59
C GLU A 224 27.72 34.54 -7.79
N ILE A 225 26.86 34.81 -8.77
CA ILE A 225 27.15 35.73 -9.88
C ILE A 225 26.98 37.16 -9.38
#